data_AF-A0A453NJP7-F1
#
_entry.id   AF-A0A453NJP7-F1
#
_cell.length_a   1.000
_cell.length_b   1.000
_cell.length_c   1.000
_cell.angle_alpha   90.00
_cell.angle_beta   90.00
_cell.angle_gamma   90.00
#
_symmetry.space_group_name_H-M   'P 1'
#
loop_
_entity.id
_entity.type
_entity.pdbx_description
1 polymer ?
#
loop_
_entity_poly.entity_id
_entity_poly.type
_entity_poly.pdbx_seq_one_letter_code
_entity_poly.pdbx_strand_id
1 'polypeptide(L)'
;EMEEVALLGSYGEAEGPSSRKGQEEEEAGMRRAQVRVTGMTCSACTGAVEAALSARRGVRSAAVSLLQNRAHVVFDPALAKEEDIVEAIEDAGFEAEILPDSAVSQPKSQKALSGQFRIGGMTCAACVNSVEGILKKLPGVNRAVVALATSLGEVEYDPTAISKDEIVQAIEDAGFEAALVQSSEQDKALLGLIGLHTERDVNLLYDILRKTEGLRQFDVNSVRAEVEITFDPEVVGLRSVVDIIDMESSGRLKAHVQNPYVRSSSNDAQEASKMLHLLRSSLFLSIPVFFMRMVCPHISFINSFLLMHCGPFRIGDLLKWMLVSVVQFVVGKRFYVAAYRALRHGSTNMDVLVVLGTTATYVYSVCALLYGAFTGFHPPMYFETSAMIITFVLLGKYLEVLAKGRTSDAIKKLVELVPATAILLLKYKDGKYAGEKEIDALLIQPGDVLKVLPGSKIPADGIVTWGTSHVDESMVTGESASICKEVSSSVIGGTMNLNGILHIQAAKVGSGTVLSQIISLVETAQMSKAPIQKFADYV
;
A
#
# COMPACT_ATOMS: atom_id res chain seq x y z
N GLU A 1 -53.08 25.21 5.84
CA GLU A 1 -51.91 25.01 4.97
C GLU A 1 -50.89 24.17 5.71
N MET A 2 -50.81 22.89 5.36
CA MET A 2 -49.60 22.06 5.31
C MET A 2 -50.08 20.63 4.99
N GLU A 3 -49.62 20.15 3.84
CA GLU A 3 -50.04 18.92 3.17
C GLU A 3 -49.59 17.64 3.90
N GLU A 4 -50.41 16.61 3.68
CA GLU A 4 -50.30 15.23 4.09
C GLU A 4 -49.10 14.52 3.42
N VAL A 5 -48.34 13.75 4.19
CA VAL A 5 -47.55 12.63 3.66
C VAL A 5 -48.08 11.36 4.30
N ALA A 6 -48.91 10.65 3.54
CA ALA A 6 -49.47 9.37 3.91
C ALA A 6 -48.37 8.29 3.94
N LEU A 7 -48.07 7.83 5.16
CA LEU A 7 -47.49 6.53 5.43
C LEU A 7 -48.57 5.45 5.31
N LEU A 8 -48.13 4.24 4.91
CA LEU A 8 -48.76 2.90 4.91
C LEU A 8 -48.83 2.32 3.47
N GLY A 9 -48.39 1.08 3.21
CA GLY A 9 -48.06 0.04 4.15
C GLY A 9 -47.38 -1.19 3.54
N SER A 10 -46.93 -2.03 4.45
CA SER A 10 -46.63 -3.45 4.30
C SER A 10 -47.81 -4.22 3.69
N TYR A 11 -47.53 -5.12 2.75
CA TYR A 11 -48.01 -6.52 2.73
C TYR A 11 -47.34 -7.23 1.55
N GLY A 12 -46.82 -8.43 1.79
CA GLY A 12 -46.15 -9.26 0.79
C GLY A 12 -45.52 -10.46 1.45
N GLU A 13 -46.38 -11.34 1.97
CA GLU A 13 -46.04 -12.60 2.60
C GLU A 13 -45.22 -13.50 1.67
N ALA A 14 -44.35 -14.28 2.29
CA ALA A 14 -43.51 -15.28 1.67
C ALA A 14 -44.36 -16.38 1.01
N GLU A 15 -44.29 -16.47 -0.32
CA GLU A 15 -44.61 -17.70 -1.03
C GLU A 15 -43.46 -18.70 -0.88
N GLY A 16 -43.82 -19.95 -0.57
CA GLY A 16 -42.91 -21.05 -0.27
C GLY A 16 -42.11 -21.61 -1.47
N PRO A 17 -41.32 -22.68 -1.24
CA PRO A 17 -40.21 -23.08 -2.10
C PRO A 17 -40.59 -23.90 -3.35
N SER A 18 -41.76 -23.67 -3.97
CA SER A 18 -42.22 -24.49 -5.11
C SER A 18 -42.02 -23.88 -6.51
N SER A 19 -41.60 -22.61 -6.64
CA SER A 19 -41.45 -21.95 -7.96
C SER A 19 -40.03 -21.96 -8.55
N ARG A 20 -39.00 -22.32 -7.78
CA ARG A 20 -37.59 -22.29 -8.26
C ARG A 20 -37.24 -23.36 -9.31
N LYS A 21 -38.01 -24.43 -9.43
CA LYS A 21 -37.74 -25.48 -10.43
C LYS A 21 -38.19 -25.14 -11.85
N GLY A 22 -39.01 -24.09 -12.04
CA GLY A 22 -39.49 -23.69 -13.37
C GLY A 22 -38.60 -22.67 -14.10
N GLN A 23 -37.65 -22.03 -13.41
CA GLN A 23 -36.80 -20.97 -13.99
C GLN A 23 -35.42 -21.46 -14.45
N GLU A 24 -34.95 -22.63 -14.02
CA GLU A 24 -33.62 -23.16 -14.38
C GLU A 24 -33.62 -23.94 -15.71
N GLU A 25 -34.78 -24.36 -16.24
CA GLU A 25 -34.86 -25.11 -17.52
C GLU A 25 -34.92 -24.20 -18.78
N GLU A 26 -35.12 -22.88 -18.62
CA GLU A 26 -35.21 -21.92 -19.74
C GLU A 26 -33.93 -21.10 -20.00
N GLU A 27 -32.87 -21.23 -19.19
CA GLU A 27 -31.58 -20.52 -19.41
C GLU A 27 -30.62 -21.26 -20.37
N ALA A 28 -31.03 -22.40 -20.92
CA ALA A 28 -30.24 -23.17 -21.88
C ALA A 28 -30.27 -22.53 -23.29
N GLY A 29 -29.54 -21.41 -23.47
CA GLY A 29 -29.35 -20.77 -24.77
C GLY A 29 -29.07 -19.27 -24.74
N MET A 30 -29.23 -18.61 -23.59
CA MET A 30 -29.08 -17.16 -23.49
C MET A 30 -27.63 -16.77 -23.15
N ARG A 31 -27.12 -15.72 -23.80
CA ARG A 31 -25.82 -15.12 -23.51
C ARG A 31 -26.00 -13.86 -22.68
N ARG A 32 -24.99 -13.57 -21.85
CA ARG A 32 -24.90 -12.34 -21.07
C ARG A 32 -23.85 -11.46 -21.73
N ALA A 33 -24.07 -10.15 -21.78
CA ALA A 33 -23.06 -9.18 -22.19
C ALA A 33 -23.00 -8.06 -21.17
N GLN A 34 -21.78 -7.57 -20.94
CA GLN A 34 -21.53 -6.36 -20.18
C GLN A 34 -21.08 -5.26 -21.12
N VAL A 35 -21.79 -4.14 -21.13
CA VAL A 35 -21.46 -3.01 -21.98
C VAL A 35 -21.14 -1.81 -21.09
N ARG A 36 -19.99 -1.19 -21.30
CA ARG A 36 -19.67 0.10 -20.69
C ARG A 36 -20.40 1.18 -21.46
N VAL A 37 -21.09 2.06 -20.73
CA VAL A 37 -21.87 3.16 -21.33
C VAL A 37 -21.32 4.49 -20.83
N THR A 38 -20.80 5.32 -21.74
CA THR A 38 -20.26 6.65 -21.44
C THR A 38 -21.27 7.75 -21.79
N GLY A 39 -21.31 8.80 -20.96
CA GLY A 39 -22.24 9.93 -21.12
C GLY A 39 -23.48 9.91 -20.21
N MET A 40 -23.69 8.87 -19.40
CA MET A 40 -24.78 8.84 -18.42
C MET A 40 -24.46 9.77 -17.22
N THR A 41 -25.39 10.66 -16.89
CA THR A 41 -25.21 11.65 -15.81
C THR A 41 -26.33 11.68 -14.76
N CYS A 42 -27.48 11.05 -15.04
CA CYS A 42 -28.62 11.04 -14.11
C CYS A 42 -29.50 9.78 -14.27
N SER A 43 -30.42 9.54 -13.33
CA SER A 43 -31.33 8.36 -13.32
C SER A 43 -32.26 8.30 -14.52
N ALA A 44 -32.53 9.44 -15.17
CA ALA A 44 -33.27 9.48 -16.42
C ALA A 44 -32.46 8.88 -17.58
N CYS A 45 -31.12 9.06 -17.59
CA CYS A 45 -30.25 8.44 -18.59
C CYS A 45 -30.26 6.91 -18.47
N THR A 46 -30.27 6.35 -17.25
CA THR A 46 -30.38 4.89 -17.07
C THR A 46 -31.69 4.35 -17.58
N GLY A 47 -32.81 5.02 -17.30
CA GLY A 47 -34.11 4.59 -17.81
C GLY A 47 -34.18 4.63 -19.34
N ALA A 48 -33.56 5.63 -19.97
CA ALA A 48 -33.50 5.73 -21.43
C ALA A 48 -32.69 4.58 -22.05
N VAL A 49 -31.51 4.26 -21.50
CA VAL A 49 -30.66 3.17 -21.99
C VAL A 49 -31.31 1.80 -21.73
N GLU A 50 -31.91 1.60 -20.56
CA GLU A 50 -32.60 0.36 -20.20
C GLU A 50 -33.84 0.11 -21.09
N ALA A 51 -34.59 1.17 -21.41
CA ALA A 51 -35.72 1.10 -22.33
C ALA A 51 -35.28 0.81 -23.78
N ALA A 52 -34.19 1.43 -24.24
CA ALA A 52 -33.65 1.20 -25.58
C ALA A 52 -33.18 -0.26 -25.76
N LEU A 53 -32.49 -0.79 -24.75
CA LEU A 53 -32.02 -2.17 -24.73
C LEU A 53 -33.17 -3.18 -24.64
N SER A 54 -34.16 -2.93 -23.79
CA SER A 54 -35.32 -3.81 -23.63
C SER A 54 -36.26 -3.81 -24.85
N ALA A 55 -36.23 -2.75 -25.67
CA ALA A 55 -37.02 -2.65 -26.88
C ALA A 55 -36.43 -3.45 -28.07
N ARG A 56 -35.16 -3.86 -28.01
CA ARG A 56 -34.51 -4.64 -29.06
C ARG A 56 -34.98 -6.09 -29.04
N ARG A 57 -35.35 -6.61 -30.21
CA ARG A 57 -35.77 -8.01 -30.37
C ARG A 57 -34.61 -8.94 -30.07
N GLY A 58 -34.83 -9.90 -29.17
CA GLY A 58 -33.80 -10.84 -28.72
C GLY A 58 -33.21 -10.52 -27.34
N VAL A 59 -33.49 -9.33 -26.76
CA VAL A 59 -33.12 -9.00 -25.37
C VAL A 59 -34.21 -9.45 -24.41
N ARG A 60 -33.88 -10.26 -23.39
CA ARG A 60 -34.81 -10.72 -22.34
C ARG A 60 -34.81 -9.79 -21.14
N SER A 61 -33.64 -9.33 -20.74
CA SER A 61 -33.49 -8.37 -19.65
C SER A 61 -32.28 -7.48 -19.88
N ALA A 62 -32.42 -6.20 -19.51
CA ALA A 62 -31.33 -5.24 -19.46
C ALA A 62 -31.40 -4.54 -18.10
N ALA A 63 -30.26 -4.39 -17.44
CA ALA A 63 -30.15 -3.66 -16.18
C ALA A 63 -28.97 -2.69 -16.27
N VAL A 64 -29.20 -1.40 -16.03
CA VAL A 64 -28.20 -0.35 -16.21
C VAL A 64 -27.85 0.30 -14.88
N SER A 65 -26.56 0.39 -14.56
CA SER A 65 -26.04 0.99 -13.34
C SER A 65 -25.28 2.27 -13.64
N LEU A 66 -25.80 3.41 -13.16
CA LEU A 66 -25.10 4.70 -13.19
C LEU A 66 -23.78 4.64 -12.43
N LEU A 67 -23.78 4.02 -11.25
CA LEU A 67 -22.61 4.01 -10.37
C LEU A 67 -21.43 3.29 -11.00
N GLN A 68 -21.71 2.28 -11.84
CA GLN A 68 -20.68 1.49 -12.50
C GLN A 68 -20.43 1.90 -13.96
N ASN A 69 -21.24 2.82 -14.51
CA ASN A 69 -21.28 3.15 -15.94
C ASN A 69 -21.40 1.89 -16.83
N ARG A 70 -22.27 0.95 -16.44
CA ARG A 70 -22.39 -0.37 -17.09
C ARG A 70 -23.84 -0.78 -17.30
N ALA A 71 -24.09 -1.43 -18.42
CA ALA A 71 -25.32 -2.15 -18.72
C ALA A 71 -25.04 -3.66 -18.75
N HIS A 72 -25.84 -4.43 -18.01
CA HIS A 72 -25.88 -5.88 -18.07
C HIS A 72 -27.07 -6.31 -18.93
N VAL A 73 -26.81 -7.06 -20.00
CA VAL A 73 -27.83 -7.46 -20.97
C VAL A 73 -27.84 -8.98 -21.10
N VAL A 74 -29.02 -9.59 -20.98
CA VAL A 74 -29.26 -11.00 -21.25
C VAL A 74 -30.04 -11.11 -22.55
N PHE A 75 -29.46 -11.76 -23.55
CA PHE A 75 -30.01 -11.83 -24.90
C PHE A 75 -29.86 -13.21 -25.53
N ASP A 76 -30.71 -13.50 -26.50
CA ASP A 76 -30.65 -14.70 -27.33
C ASP A 76 -29.69 -14.47 -28.51
N PRO A 77 -28.56 -15.19 -28.59
CA PRO A 77 -27.58 -15.04 -29.67
C PRO A 77 -28.10 -15.44 -31.05
N ALA A 78 -29.25 -16.12 -31.15
CA ALA A 78 -29.89 -16.43 -32.43
C ALA A 78 -30.66 -15.23 -33.02
N LEU A 79 -31.06 -14.27 -32.17
CA LEU A 79 -31.93 -13.14 -32.54
C LEU A 79 -31.24 -11.78 -32.46
N ALA A 80 -30.22 -11.63 -31.59
CA ALA A 80 -29.45 -10.40 -31.45
C ALA A 80 -27.95 -10.71 -31.30
N LYS A 81 -27.10 -9.85 -31.87
CA LYS A 81 -25.65 -9.89 -31.69
C LYS A 81 -25.20 -8.81 -30.71
N GLU A 82 -23.98 -8.96 -30.20
CA GLU A 82 -23.35 -7.98 -29.30
C GLU A 82 -23.23 -6.59 -29.97
N GLU A 83 -23.06 -6.55 -31.30
CA GLU A 83 -23.06 -5.33 -32.12
C GLU A 83 -24.41 -4.59 -32.09
N ASP A 84 -25.52 -5.33 -32.12
CA ASP A 84 -26.88 -4.75 -32.09
C ASP A 84 -27.21 -4.10 -30.73
N ILE A 85 -26.55 -4.57 -29.66
CA ILE A 85 -26.67 -4.03 -28.31
C ILE A 85 -25.94 -2.68 -28.20
N VAL A 86 -24.75 -2.57 -28.81
CA VAL A 86 -24.00 -1.31 -28.89
C VAL A 86 -24.78 -0.29 -29.71
N GLU A 87 -25.27 -0.68 -30.88
CA GLU A 87 -26.08 0.18 -31.74
C GLU A 87 -27.31 0.74 -31.01
N ALA A 88 -28.01 -0.08 -30.22
CA ALA A 88 -29.16 0.35 -29.46
C ALA A 88 -28.85 1.43 -28.40
N ILE A 89 -27.64 1.40 -27.83
CA ILE A 89 -27.19 2.38 -26.83
C ILE A 89 -26.72 3.67 -27.53
N GLU A 90 -26.08 3.53 -28.69
CA GLU A 90 -25.69 4.67 -29.54
C GLU A 90 -26.90 5.40 -30.12
N ASP A 91 -27.95 4.67 -30.53
CA ASP A 91 -29.24 5.23 -30.94
C ASP A 91 -29.94 6.01 -29.81
N ALA A 92 -29.69 5.61 -28.56
CA ALA A 92 -30.16 6.32 -27.38
C ALA A 92 -29.32 7.58 -27.05
N GLY A 93 -28.26 7.85 -27.83
CA GLY A 93 -27.40 9.02 -27.71
C GLY A 93 -26.22 8.84 -26.74
N PHE A 94 -25.85 7.60 -26.41
CA PHE A 94 -24.75 7.28 -25.50
C PHE A 94 -23.68 6.44 -26.19
N GLU A 95 -22.41 6.66 -25.84
CA GLU A 95 -21.31 5.86 -26.35
C GLU A 95 -21.25 4.49 -25.64
N ALA A 96 -21.03 3.41 -26.37
CA ALA A 96 -21.04 2.04 -25.84
C ALA A 96 -19.81 1.23 -26.25
N GLU A 97 -19.20 0.53 -25.30
CA GLU A 97 -18.04 -0.35 -25.51
C GLU A 97 -18.30 -1.73 -24.85
N ILE A 98 -18.22 -2.81 -25.61
CA ILE A 98 -18.42 -4.17 -25.09
C ILE A 98 -17.23 -4.56 -24.20
N LEU A 99 -17.52 -5.00 -22.98
CA LEU A 99 -16.54 -5.59 -22.10
C LEU A 99 -16.50 -7.11 -22.33
N PRO A 100 -15.33 -7.72 -22.55
CA PRO A 100 -15.23 -9.15 -22.74
C PRO A 100 -15.76 -9.90 -21.52
N ASP A 101 -16.62 -10.89 -21.76
CA ASP A 101 -17.19 -11.76 -20.72
C ASP A 101 -16.08 -12.46 -19.94
N SER A 102 -16.00 -12.19 -18.63
CA SER A 102 -15.08 -12.88 -17.69
C SER A 102 -15.43 -14.35 -17.45
N ALA A 103 -16.13 -15.03 -18.36
CA ALA A 103 -16.56 -16.42 -18.23
C ALA A 103 -15.98 -17.39 -19.28
N VAL A 104 -15.10 -16.92 -20.17
CA VAL A 104 -14.25 -17.82 -20.95
C VAL A 104 -12.81 -17.47 -20.65
N SER A 105 -12.15 -18.37 -19.93
CA SER A 105 -10.71 -18.45 -19.76
C SER A 105 -10.03 -18.35 -21.14
N GLN A 106 -9.69 -17.14 -21.56
CA GLN A 106 -8.70 -16.98 -22.60
C GLN A 106 -7.39 -17.59 -22.08
N PRO A 107 -6.66 -18.35 -22.90
CA PRO A 107 -5.38 -18.91 -22.48
C PRO A 107 -4.48 -17.75 -22.10
N LYS A 108 -3.96 -17.76 -20.86
CA LYS A 108 -2.89 -16.86 -20.39
C LYS A 108 -1.72 -16.94 -21.37
N SER A 109 -1.70 -16.10 -22.41
CA SER A 109 -0.49 -15.87 -23.20
C SER A 109 0.25 -14.71 -22.56
N GLN A 110 1.42 -15.03 -22.02
CA GLN A 110 2.39 -14.18 -21.32
C GLN A 110 1.99 -13.82 -19.88
N LYS A 111 2.71 -14.43 -18.94
CA LYS A 111 2.57 -14.26 -17.49
C LYS A 111 2.97 -12.82 -17.10
N ALA A 112 2.04 -11.87 -17.18
CA ALA A 112 2.21 -10.58 -16.53
C ALA A 112 2.23 -10.81 -15.01
N LEU A 113 3.34 -10.47 -14.36
CA LEU A 113 3.49 -10.50 -12.90
C LEU A 113 3.18 -9.12 -12.34
N SER A 114 2.39 -9.02 -11.27
CA SER A 114 2.26 -7.78 -10.51
C SER A 114 3.34 -7.71 -9.43
N GLY A 115 4.00 -6.57 -9.30
CA GLY A 115 5.00 -6.26 -8.29
C GLY A 115 4.66 -4.96 -7.57
N GLN A 116 4.65 -4.98 -6.25
CA GLN A 116 4.58 -3.79 -5.40
C GLN A 116 5.98 -3.33 -5.01
N PHE A 117 6.27 -2.06 -5.26
CA PHE A 117 7.53 -1.38 -4.98
C PHE A 117 7.26 -0.25 -4.00
N ARG A 118 7.97 -0.20 -2.88
CA ARG A 118 8.02 0.99 -2.03
C ARG A 118 8.85 2.04 -2.72
N ILE A 119 8.31 3.25 -2.80
CA ILE A 119 8.92 4.39 -3.48
C ILE A 119 9.05 5.53 -2.47
N GLY A 120 10.23 5.64 -1.86
CA GLY A 120 10.60 6.69 -0.92
C GLY A 120 10.95 8.01 -1.63
N GLY A 121 10.75 9.12 -0.91
CA GLY A 121 11.04 10.46 -1.43
C GLY A 121 9.95 11.07 -2.31
N MET A 122 8.82 10.38 -2.52
CA MET A 122 7.63 10.99 -3.15
C MET A 122 6.93 11.92 -2.16
N THR A 123 6.85 13.21 -2.52
CA THR A 123 6.31 14.25 -1.61
C THR A 123 5.22 15.11 -2.21
N CYS A 124 4.93 14.92 -3.49
CA CYS A 124 3.82 15.58 -4.15
C CYS A 124 3.28 14.70 -5.27
N ALA A 125 2.10 15.04 -5.74
CA ALA A 125 1.46 14.33 -6.83
C ALA A 125 2.24 14.43 -8.17
N ALA A 126 3.01 15.50 -8.38
CA ALA A 126 3.96 15.58 -9.49
C ALA A 126 5.08 14.52 -9.41
N CYS A 127 5.54 14.15 -8.21
CA CYS A 127 6.48 13.03 -8.05
C CYS A 127 5.82 11.71 -8.49
N VAL A 128 4.57 11.49 -8.09
CA VAL A 128 3.81 10.29 -8.44
C VAL A 128 3.65 10.18 -9.96
N ASN A 129 3.28 11.28 -10.63
CA ASN A 129 3.11 11.30 -12.08
C ASN A 129 4.45 11.10 -12.81
N SER A 130 5.54 11.65 -12.27
CA SER A 130 6.89 11.42 -12.78
C SER A 130 7.25 9.93 -12.73
N VAL A 131 7.06 9.29 -11.57
CA VAL A 131 7.37 7.87 -11.37
C VAL A 131 6.47 6.97 -12.20
N GLU A 132 5.15 7.19 -12.21
CA GLU A 132 4.21 6.45 -13.07
C GLU A 132 4.57 6.59 -14.56
N GLY A 133 4.92 7.81 -14.98
CA GLY A 133 5.29 8.10 -16.36
C GLY A 133 6.59 7.40 -16.78
N ILE A 134 7.55 7.27 -15.86
CA ILE A 134 8.82 6.55 -16.10
C ILE A 134 8.54 5.05 -16.17
N LEU A 135 7.79 4.50 -15.21
CA LEU A 135 7.45 3.07 -15.17
C LEU A 135 6.67 2.63 -16.41
N LYS A 136 5.70 3.42 -16.87
CA LYS A 136 4.94 3.13 -18.11
C LYS A 136 5.78 3.19 -19.39
N LYS A 137 6.92 3.88 -19.38
CA LYS A 137 7.83 3.96 -20.53
C LYS A 137 8.81 2.79 -20.58
N LEU A 138 8.92 2.00 -19.51
CA LEU A 138 9.80 0.84 -19.48
C LEU A 138 9.25 -0.27 -20.37
N PRO A 139 10.08 -0.89 -21.23
CA PRO A 139 9.66 -2.01 -22.06
C PRO A 139 9.28 -3.18 -21.15
N GLY A 140 8.11 -3.80 -21.40
CA GLY A 140 7.63 -4.92 -20.60
C GLY A 140 6.73 -4.53 -19.42
N VAL A 141 6.49 -3.25 -19.14
CA VAL A 141 5.51 -2.80 -18.14
C VAL A 141 4.15 -2.59 -18.80
N ASN A 142 3.14 -3.35 -18.38
CA ASN A 142 1.77 -3.27 -18.90
C ASN A 142 0.95 -2.21 -18.15
N ARG A 143 1.14 -2.11 -16.84
CA ARG A 143 0.40 -1.18 -15.97
C ARG A 143 1.28 -0.74 -14.82
N ALA A 144 1.27 0.54 -14.50
CA ALA A 144 1.93 1.08 -13.31
C ALA A 144 1.02 2.10 -12.64
N VAL A 145 0.78 1.91 -11.34
CA VAL A 145 -0.04 2.77 -10.48
C VAL A 145 0.77 3.07 -9.23
N VAL A 146 0.93 4.34 -8.88
CA VAL A 146 1.73 4.76 -7.73
C VAL A 146 0.86 5.60 -6.80
N ALA A 147 0.98 5.34 -5.50
CA ALA A 147 0.24 6.06 -4.49
C ALA A 147 1.17 6.79 -3.53
N LEU A 148 0.90 8.09 -3.38
CA LEU A 148 1.63 8.94 -2.45
C LEU A 148 1.35 8.58 -0.98
N ALA A 149 0.12 8.15 -0.68
CA ALA A 149 -0.37 7.94 0.68
C ALA A 149 0.36 6.79 1.39
N THR A 150 0.51 5.66 0.69
CA THR A 150 1.18 4.45 1.18
C THR A 150 2.67 4.41 0.80
N SER A 151 3.13 5.35 -0.05
CA SER A 151 4.47 5.33 -0.65
C SER A 151 4.78 4.00 -1.37
N LEU A 152 3.75 3.40 -1.98
CA LEU A 152 3.84 2.16 -2.75
C LEU A 152 3.50 2.44 -4.22
N GLY A 153 4.06 1.63 -5.11
CA GLY A 153 3.75 1.56 -6.52
C GLY A 153 3.52 0.13 -6.96
N GLU A 154 2.36 -0.15 -7.55
CA GLU A 154 2.02 -1.43 -8.13
C GLU A 154 2.32 -1.40 -9.63
N VAL A 155 3.12 -2.36 -10.09
CA VAL A 155 3.58 -2.48 -11.48
C VAL A 155 3.29 -3.89 -11.98
N GLU A 156 2.48 -4.00 -13.01
CA GLU A 156 2.29 -5.23 -13.78
C GLU A 156 3.30 -5.24 -14.93
N TYR A 157 4.19 -6.24 -14.95
CA TYR A 157 5.26 -6.36 -15.93
C TYR A 157 5.47 -7.81 -16.38
N ASP A 158 6.02 -7.98 -17.57
CA ASP A 158 6.45 -9.27 -18.08
C ASP A 158 7.90 -9.57 -17.60
N PRO A 159 8.12 -10.60 -16.78
CA PRO A 159 9.44 -10.95 -16.26
C PRO A 159 10.44 -11.39 -17.33
N THR A 160 9.98 -11.69 -18.55
CA THR A 160 10.87 -12.03 -19.67
C THR A 160 11.42 -10.79 -20.39
N ALA A 161 10.74 -9.65 -20.25
CA ALA A 161 11.13 -8.39 -20.89
C ALA A 161 11.86 -7.43 -19.94
N ILE A 162 11.49 -7.44 -18.65
CA ILE A 162 12.10 -6.57 -17.63
C ILE A 162 12.18 -7.27 -16.27
N SER A 163 13.30 -7.11 -15.59
CA SER A 163 13.53 -7.65 -14.26
C SER A 163 13.08 -6.69 -13.15
N LYS A 164 12.81 -7.26 -11.96
CA LYS A 164 12.46 -6.49 -10.76
C LYS A 164 13.53 -5.45 -10.39
N ASP A 165 14.80 -5.82 -10.55
CA ASP A 165 15.93 -4.96 -10.20
C ASP A 165 16.07 -3.80 -11.20
N GLU A 166 15.75 -4.02 -12.48
CA GLU A 166 15.70 -2.94 -13.47
C GLU A 166 14.56 -1.95 -13.19
N ILE A 167 13.43 -2.42 -12.67
CA ILE A 167 12.33 -1.54 -12.24
C ILE A 167 12.75 -0.70 -11.03
N VAL A 168 13.38 -1.32 -10.02
CA VAL A 168 13.94 -0.62 -8.85
C VAL A 168 14.96 0.42 -9.32
N GLN A 169 15.90 0.02 -10.16
CA GLN A 169 16.94 0.89 -10.69
C GLN A 169 16.35 2.05 -11.48
N ALA A 170 15.31 1.83 -12.29
CA ALA A 170 14.63 2.92 -13.01
C ALA A 170 13.96 3.94 -12.07
N ILE A 171 13.43 3.49 -10.93
CA ILE A 171 12.87 4.39 -9.91
C ILE A 171 13.98 5.11 -9.15
N GLU A 172 15.09 4.43 -8.86
CA GLU A 172 16.26 5.04 -8.24
C GLU A 172 16.91 6.11 -9.12
N ASP A 173 17.06 5.78 -10.39
CA ASP A 173 17.45 6.68 -11.46
C ASP A 173 16.50 7.89 -11.50
N ALA A 174 15.19 7.70 -11.35
CA ALA A 174 14.25 8.81 -11.31
C ALA A 174 14.44 9.79 -10.13
N GLY A 175 15.32 9.49 -9.17
CA GLY A 175 15.61 10.34 -8.00
C GLY A 175 15.00 9.83 -6.70
N PHE A 176 14.19 8.77 -6.76
CA PHE A 176 13.40 8.25 -5.66
C PHE A 176 14.10 7.05 -5.01
N GLU A 177 13.80 6.74 -3.76
CA GLU A 177 14.31 5.50 -3.14
C GLU A 177 13.36 4.37 -3.53
N ALA A 178 13.84 3.21 -3.96
CA ALA A 178 12.97 2.11 -4.37
C ALA A 178 13.34 0.79 -3.70
N ALA A 179 12.34 0.07 -3.22
CA ALA A 179 12.53 -1.27 -2.67
C ALA A 179 11.32 -2.14 -3.01
N LEU A 180 11.55 -3.35 -3.52
CA LEU A 180 10.46 -4.30 -3.76
C LEU A 180 9.83 -4.73 -2.43
N VAL A 181 8.51 -4.65 -2.32
CA VAL A 181 7.75 -5.05 -1.11
C VAL A 181 7.07 -6.39 -1.31
N GLN A 182 6.40 -6.60 -2.46
CA GLN A 182 5.70 -7.86 -2.77
C GLN A 182 5.72 -8.11 -4.29
N SER A 183 5.71 -9.37 -4.72
CA SER A 183 5.32 -9.72 -6.08
C SER A 183 4.19 -10.73 -5.99
N SER A 184 3.09 -10.49 -6.70
CA SER A 184 1.79 -11.16 -6.54
C SER A 184 1.78 -12.67 -6.85
N GLU A 185 2.93 -13.29 -7.13
CA GLU A 185 3.04 -14.76 -7.31
C GLU A 185 4.27 -15.36 -6.61
N GLN A 186 4.86 -14.69 -5.63
CA GLN A 186 5.94 -15.26 -4.82
C GLN A 186 5.69 -14.96 -3.34
N ASP A 187 5.38 -15.99 -2.57
CA ASP A 187 5.24 -15.91 -1.12
C ASP A 187 6.65 -15.68 -0.52
N LYS A 188 7.04 -14.41 -0.47
CA LYS A 188 8.19 -13.97 0.29
C LYS A 188 7.82 -13.98 1.77
N ALA A 189 8.57 -14.72 2.58
CA ALA A 189 8.45 -14.67 4.03
C ALA A 189 9.71 -14.09 4.65
N LEU A 190 9.53 -13.23 5.65
CA LEU A 190 10.61 -12.72 6.48
C LEU A 190 10.64 -13.54 7.78
N LEU A 191 11.76 -14.20 8.04
CA LEU A 191 12.00 -14.99 9.24
C LEU A 191 12.96 -14.23 10.14
N GLY A 192 12.55 -13.92 11.37
CA GLY A 192 13.46 -13.51 12.43
C GLY A 192 14.12 -14.74 13.06
N LEU A 193 15.44 -14.68 13.26
CA LEU A 193 16.22 -15.76 13.85
C LEU A 193 16.71 -15.37 15.25
N ILE A 194 16.45 -16.24 16.21
CA ILE A 194 17.00 -16.16 17.56
C ILE A 194 18.17 -17.13 17.65
N GLY A 195 19.34 -16.66 18.08
CA GLY A 195 20.55 -17.47 18.23
C GLY A 195 21.60 -17.27 17.14
N LEU A 196 21.38 -16.36 16.19
CA LEU A 196 22.36 -16.02 15.15
C LEU A 196 23.40 -15.02 15.69
N HIS A 197 24.52 -15.52 16.22
CA HIS A 197 25.56 -14.67 16.83
C HIS A 197 26.93 -14.81 16.16
N THR A 198 27.21 -15.93 15.51
CA THR A 198 28.52 -16.26 14.95
C THR A 198 28.43 -16.48 13.44
N GLU A 199 29.49 -16.20 12.69
CA GLU A 199 29.57 -16.56 11.26
C GLU A 199 29.38 -18.06 11.00
N ARG A 200 29.71 -18.91 11.97
CA ARG A 200 29.43 -20.36 11.91
C ARG A 200 27.94 -20.67 11.88
N ASP A 201 27.14 -19.90 12.62
CA ASP A 201 25.68 -20.07 12.68
C ASP A 201 25.05 -19.62 11.37
N VAL A 202 25.61 -18.56 10.76
CA VAL A 202 25.25 -18.10 9.42
C VAL A 202 25.54 -19.19 8.38
N ASN A 203 26.75 -19.75 8.37
CA ASN A 203 27.10 -20.82 7.42
C ASN A 203 26.23 -22.07 7.59
N LEU A 204 25.95 -22.45 8.84
CA LEU A 204 25.05 -23.57 9.14
C LEU A 204 23.63 -23.31 8.61
N LEU A 205 23.11 -22.10 8.81
CA LEU A 205 21.82 -21.69 8.26
C LEU A 205 21.82 -21.71 6.72
N TYR A 206 22.88 -21.24 6.06
CA TYR A 206 23.04 -21.32 4.61
C TYR A 206 23.00 -22.78 4.13
N ASP A 207 23.65 -23.69 4.84
CA ASP A 207 23.66 -25.13 4.51
C ASP A 207 22.27 -25.77 4.67
N ILE A 208 21.51 -25.41 5.70
CA ILE A 208 20.14 -25.88 5.93
C ILE A 208 19.22 -25.38 4.81
N LEU A 209 19.24 -24.07 4.54
CA LEU A 209 18.38 -23.45 3.52
C LEU A 209 18.70 -23.98 2.12
N ARG A 210 19.97 -24.24 1.81
CA ARG A 210 20.36 -24.81 0.51
C ARG A 210 19.90 -26.25 0.30
N LYS A 211 19.77 -27.03 1.37
CA LYS A 211 19.28 -28.42 1.32
C LYS A 211 17.75 -28.51 1.27
N THR A 212 17.05 -27.43 1.58
CA THR A 212 15.59 -27.44 1.67
C THR A 212 15.01 -27.34 0.26
N GLU A 213 14.30 -28.38 -0.17
CA GLU A 213 13.60 -28.40 -1.45
C GLU A 213 12.43 -27.41 -1.43
N GLY A 214 12.23 -26.67 -2.52
CA GLY A 214 11.15 -25.68 -2.65
C GLY A 214 11.55 -24.22 -2.32
N LEU A 215 12.77 -23.97 -1.83
CA LEU A 215 13.33 -22.61 -1.72
C LEU A 215 13.94 -22.16 -3.06
N ARG A 216 13.47 -21.03 -3.60
CA ARG A 216 13.98 -20.46 -4.86
C ARG A 216 15.12 -19.48 -4.62
N GLN A 217 14.95 -18.61 -3.62
CA GLN A 217 15.92 -17.58 -3.27
C GLN A 217 15.87 -17.32 -1.77
N PHE A 218 17.01 -17.02 -1.16
CA PHE A 218 17.07 -16.59 0.22
C PHE A 218 18.19 -15.56 0.41
N ASP A 219 17.92 -14.54 1.21
CA ASP A 219 18.88 -13.51 1.62
C ASP A 219 18.98 -13.47 3.14
N VAL A 220 20.21 -13.53 3.68
CA VAL A 220 20.45 -13.59 5.12
C VAL A 220 21.11 -12.30 5.57
N ASN A 221 20.41 -11.56 6.43
CA ASN A 221 20.95 -10.37 7.06
C ASN A 221 21.47 -10.71 8.46
N SER A 222 22.79 -10.85 8.58
CA SER A 222 23.47 -11.15 9.84
C SER A 222 23.41 -10.03 10.87
N VAL A 223 23.23 -8.76 10.45
CA VAL A 223 23.17 -7.60 11.35
C VAL A 223 21.83 -7.54 12.08
N ARG A 224 20.73 -7.90 11.39
CA ARG A 224 19.38 -7.90 11.94
C ARG A 224 18.93 -9.27 12.44
N ALA A 225 19.72 -10.31 12.20
CA ALA A 225 19.33 -11.72 12.39
C ALA A 225 18.01 -12.04 11.68
N GLU A 226 17.89 -11.62 10.42
CA GLU A 226 16.71 -11.81 9.58
C GLU A 226 17.07 -12.64 8.34
N VAL A 227 16.13 -13.46 7.88
CA VAL A 227 16.22 -14.17 6.60
C VAL A 227 15.00 -13.83 5.78
N GLU A 228 15.21 -13.36 4.56
CA GLU A 228 14.17 -13.25 3.56
C GLU A 228 14.19 -14.50 2.69
N ILE A 229 13.11 -15.27 2.69
CA ILE A 229 12.99 -16.47 1.86
C ILE A 229 11.91 -16.27 0.81
N THR A 230 12.17 -16.78 -0.40
CA THR A 230 11.20 -16.92 -1.49
C THR A 230 11.00 -18.40 -1.73
N PHE A 231 9.81 -18.91 -1.46
CA PHE A 231 9.49 -20.33 -1.56
C PHE A 231 8.29 -20.58 -2.48
N ASP A 232 8.16 -21.83 -2.93
CA ASP A 232 7.02 -22.29 -3.69
C ASP A 232 6.00 -22.96 -2.75
N PRO A 233 4.80 -22.36 -2.53
CA PRO A 233 3.83 -22.85 -1.56
C PRO A 233 3.24 -24.22 -1.93
N GLU A 234 3.33 -24.64 -3.20
CA GLU A 234 2.88 -25.96 -3.63
C GLU A 234 3.85 -27.08 -3.24
N VAL A 235 5.14 -26.75 -3.08
CA VAL A 235 6.22 -27.72 -2.82
C VAL A 235 6.57 -27.76 -1.33
N VAL A 236 6.70 -26.60 -0.69
CA VAL A 236 7.08 -26.50 0.72
C VAL A 236 6.25 -25.43 1.43
N GLY A 237 5.64 -25.80 2.53
CA GLY A 237 4.91 -24.83 3.36
C GLY A 237 5.85 -24.14 4.35
N LEU A 238 5.52 -22.89 4.72
CA LEU A 238 6.36 -22.06 5.59
C LEU A 238 6.69 -22.71 6.95
N ARG A 239 5.73 -23.44 7.54
CA ARG A 239 5.95 -24.23 8.76
C ARG A 239 7.03 -25.30 8.59
N SER A 240 7.05 -26.00 7.45
CA SER A 240 8.05 -27.03 7.19
C SER A 240 9.44 -26.42 7.15
N VAL A 241 9.60 -25.23 6.59
CA VAL A 241 10.89 -24.51 6.59
C VAL A 241 11.31 -24.14 8.02
N VAL A 242 10.40 -23.61 8.83
CA VAL A 242 10.69 -23.28 10.24
C VAL A 242 11.03 -24.52 11.06
N ASP A 243 10.27 -25.61 10.89
CA ASP A 243 10.51 -26.88 11.57
C ASP A 243 11.86 -27.50 11.13
N ILE A 244 12.24 -27.41 9.84
CA ILE A 244 13.56 -27.85 9.34
C ILE A 244 14.69 -27.05 10.00
N ILE A 245 14.56 -25.73 10.10
CA ILE A 245 15.56 -24.88 10.75
C ILE A 245 15.70 -25.26 12.23
N ASP A 246 14.59 -25.49 12.96
CA ASP A 246 14.64 -25.85 14.38
C ASP A 246 15.22 -27.27 14.58
N MET A 247 14.81 -28.23 13.75
CA MET A 247 15.26 -29.63 13.81
C MET A 247 16.74 -29.79 13.42
N GLU A 248 17.17 -29.26 12.27
CA GLU A 248 18.56 -29.41 11.80
C GLU A 248 19.54 -28.57 12.63
N SER A 249 19.09 -27.45 13.21
CA SER A 249 19.94 -26.67 14.12
C SER A 249 20.05 -27.25 15.53
N SER A 250 19.37 -28.37 15.83
CA SER A 250 19.29 -28.96 17.17
C SER A 250 18.82 -27.95 18.23
N GLY A 251 17.90 -27.05 17.87
CA GLY A 251 17.38 -25.99 18.73
C GLY A 251 18.31 -24.80 18.98
N ARG A 252 19.43 -24.69 18.25
CA ARG A 252 20.34 -23.53 18.34
C ARG A 252 19.77 -22.29 17.65
N LEU A 253 19.00 -22.49 16.58
CA LEU A 253 18.37 -21.41 15.82
C LEU A 253 16.86 -21.58 15.92
N LYS A 254 16.18 -20.58 16.48
CA LYS A 254 14.71 -20.52 16.45
C LYS A 254 14.27 -19.49 15.43
N ALA A 255 13.56 -19.96 14.41
CA ALA A 255 12.94 -19.09 13.41
C ALA A 255 11.52 -18.72 13.83
N HIS A 256 11.18 -17.44 13.72
CA HIS A 256 9.83 -16.91 13.92
C HIS A 256 9.45 -16.05 12.72
N VAL A 257 8.21 -16.14 12.25
CA VAL A 257 7.76 -15.37 11.08
C VAL A 257 7.48 -13.94 11.52
N GLN A 258 8.15 -12.98 10.89
CA GLN A 258 7.84 -11.58 11.13
C GLN A 258 6.70 -11.13 10.23
N ASN A 259 5.70 -10.49 10.82
CA ASN A 259 4.64 -9.85 10.07
C ASN A 259 5.20 -8.64 9.28
N PRO A 260 5.09 -8.60 7.94
CA PRO A 260 5.63 -7.51 7.13
C PRO A 260 5.04 -6.14 7.47
N TYR A 261 3.80 -6.09 7.98
CA TYR A 261 3.13 -4.84 8.39
C TYR A 261 3.68 -4.26 9.70
N VAL A 262 4.26 -5.08 10.59
CA VAL A 262 4.91 -4.58 11.80
C VAL A 262 6.23 -3.88 11.42
N ARG A 263 6.94 -4.40 10.42
CA ARG A 263 8.19 -3.82 9.91
C ARG A 263 7.96 -2.43 9.30
N SER A 264 6.92 -2.23 8.49
CA SER A 264 6.63 -0.92 7.90
C SER A 264 6.41 0.13 8.98
N SER A 265 5.61 -0.17 10.01
CA SER A 265 5.34 0.78 11.10
C SER A 265 6.60 1.20 11.89
N SER A 266 7.52 0.26 12.12
CA SER A 266 8.79 0.57 12.80
C SER A 266 9.71 1.44 11.94
N ASN A 267 9.75 1.20 10.62
CA ASN A 267 10.51 2.02 9.69
C ASN A 267 9.95 3.45 9.62
N ASP A 268 8.63 3.60 9.55
CA ASP A 268 7.96 4.92 9.45
C ASP A 268 8.22 5.75 10.72
N ALA A 269 8.16 5.12 11.90
CA ALA A 269 8.50 5.76 13.17
C ALA A 269 9.98 6.16 13.24
N GLN A 270 10.89 5.32 12.74
CA GLN A 270 12.32 5.63 12.68
C GLN A 270 12.60 6.78 11.70
N GLU A 271 11.92 6.83 10.56
CA GLU A 271 12.04 7.91 9.58
C GLU A 271 11.53 9.23 10.16
N ALA A 272 10.37 9.21 10.83
CA ALA A 272 9.82 10.38 11.51
C ALA A 272 10.79 10.93 12.58
N SER A 273 11.44 10.06 13.35
CA SER A 273 12.44 10.45 14.35
C SER A 273 13.68 11.08 13.73
N LYS A 274 14.20 10.51 12.63
CA LYS A 274 15.30 11.11 11.87
C LYS A 274 14.93 12.49 11.33
N MET A 275 13.74 12.64 10.78
CA MET A 275 13.23 13.92 10.27
C MET A 275 13.06 14.95 11.40
N LEU A 276 12.54 14.55 12.56
CA LEU A 276 12.43 15.40 13.73
C LEU A 276 13.82 15.89 14.18
N HIS A 277 14.82 15.00 14.21
CA HIS A 277 16.16 15.38 14.62
C HIS A 277 16.79 16.40 13.65
N LEU A 278 16.63 16.18 12.34
CA LEU A 278 17.07 17.13 11.32
C LEU A 278 16.35 18.47 11.43
N LEU A 279 15.02 18.45 11.61
CA LEU A 279 14.22 19.66 11.82
C LEU A 279 14.66 20.43 13.07
N ARG A 280 14.84 19.75 14.21
CA ARG A 280 15.30 20.35 15.46
C ARG A 280 16.69 20.97 15.30
N SER A 281 17.60 20.28 14.59
CA SER A 281 18.93 20.83 14.29
C SER A 281 18.86 22.05 13.37
N SER A 282 18.02 22.03 12.33
CA SER A 282 17.80 23.17 11.42
C SER A 282 17.24 24.37 12.17
N LEU A 283 16.22 24.15 13.00
CA LEU A 283 15.54 25.18 13.77
C LEU A 283 16.48 25.82 14.80
N PHE A 284 17.31 25.00 15.47
CA PHE A 284 18.30 25.48 16.41
C PHE A 284 19.34 26.40 15.75
N LEU A 285 19.72 26.15 14.50
CA LEU A 285 20.66 27.00 13.76
C LEU A 285 19.99 28.20 13.07
N SER A 286 18.74 28.08 12.60
CA SER A 286 18.07 29.15 11.84
C SER A 286 17.45 30.23 12.74
N ILE A 287 16.99 29.88 13.96
CA ILE A 287 16.46 30.84 14.94
C ILE A 287 17.50 31.93 15.26
N PRO A 288 18.75 31.61 15.65
CA PRO A 288 19.78 32.63 15.90
C PRO A 288 20.04 33.54 14.70
N VAL A 289 20.02 33.02 13.47
CA VAL A 289 20.22 33.81 12.24
C VAL A 289 19.10 34.84 12.06
N PHE A 290 17.85 34.43 12.29
CA PHE A 290 16.70 35.33 12.25
C PHE A 290 16.75 36.40 13.35
N PHE A 291 17.06 36.00 14.59
CA PHE A 291 17.19 36.93 15.71
C PHE A 291 18.34 37.92 15.50
N MET A 292 19.46 37.49 14.89
CA MET A 292 20.58 38.37 14.53
C MET A 292 20.20 39.45 13.52
N ARG A 293 19.22 39.20 12.64
CA ARG A 293 18.75 40.21 11.68
C ARG A 293 17.62 41.07 12.23
N MET A 294 16.63 40.47 12.88
CA MET A 294 15.40 41.17 13.26
C MET A 294 15.50 41.85 14.63
N VAL A 295 16.11 41.20 15.62
CA VAL A 295 16.06 41.63 17.03
C VAL A 295 17.35 42.31 17.46
N CYS A 296 18.50 41.80 17.04
CA CYS A 296 19.80 42.32 17.47
C CYS A 296 20.08 43.78 17.07
N PRO A 297 19.57 44.33 15.94
CA PRO A 297 19.75 45.76 15.64
C PRO A 297 19.04 46.69 16.65
N HIS A 298 18.02 46.19 17.35
CA HIS A 298 17.22 46.99 18.27
C HIS A 298 17.84 47.09 19.68
N ILE A 299 18.82 46.24 19.99
CA ILE A 299 19.49 46.19 21.29
C ILE A 299 20.89 46.80 21.14
N SER A 300 21.09 48.00 21.71
CA SER A 300 22.31 48.81 21.54
C SER A 300 23.61 48.08 21.90
N PHE A 301 23.59 47.22 22.93
CA PHE A 301 24.75 46.44 23.39
C PHE A 301 25.16 45.35 22.38
N ILE A 302 24.20 44.60 21.85
CA ILE A 302 24.46 43.49 20.93
C ILE A 302 24.81 44.03 19.54
N ASN A 303 24.18 45.13 19.13
CA ASN A 303 24.50 45.78 17.86
C ASN A 303 25.97 46.26 17.84
N SER A 304 26.46 46.84 18.94
CA SER A 304 27.87 47.25 19.07
C SER A 304 28.84 46.06 18.95
N PHE A 305 28.47 44.89 19.49
CA PHE A 305 29.26 43.67 19.35
C PHE A 305 29.22 43.08 17.93
N LEU A 306 28.05 43.11 17.27
CA LEU A 306 27.90 42.62 15.88
C LEU A 306 28.58 43.54 14.85
N LEU A 307 28.68 44.83 15.15
CA LEU A 307 29.41 45.85 14.37
C LEU A 307 30.92 45.85 14.65
N MET A 308 31.39 45.09 15.64
CA MET A 308 32.81 44.96 15.90
C MET A 308 33.49 44.26 14.71
N HIS A 309 34.54 44.89 14.20
CA HIS A 309 35.25 44.43 13.02
C HIS A 309 36.30 43.40 13.41
N CYS A 310 36.32 42.27 12.70
CA CYS A 310 37.41 41.30 12.76
C CYS A 310 38.07 41.27 11.38
N GLY A 311 39.09 42.11 11.18
CA GLY A 311 39.68 42.35 9.86
C GLY A 311 38.71 43.08 8.91
N PRO A 312 38.62 42.72 7.62
CA PRO A 312 37.74 43.37 6.64
C PRO A 312 36.27 42.97 6.77
N PHE A 313 35.92 42.09 7.73
CA PHE A 313 34.58 41.57 7.91
C PHE A 313 33.96 41.97 9.25
N ARG A 314 32.63 42.15 9.26
CA ARG A 314 31.85 42.31 10.49
C ARG A 314 31.62 40.95 11.15
N ILE A 315 31.78 40.90 12.47
CA ILE A 315 31.58 39.66 13.25
C ILE A 315 30.16 39.10 13.05
N GLY A 316 29.14 39.97 12.97
CA GLY A 316 27.78 39.54 12.73
C GLY A 316 27.55 38.85 11.39
N ASP A 317 28.27 39.26 10.35
CA ASP A 317 28.09 38.72 9.00
C ASP A 317 28.89 37.42 8.82
N LEU A 318 30.08 37.32 9.45
CA LEU A 318 30.82 36.07 9.56
C LEU A 318 30.05 35.00 10.34
N LEU A 319 29.44 35.38 11.47
CA LEU A 319 28.66 34.46 12.29
C LEU A 319 27.44 33.93 11.52
N LYS A 320 26.72 34.81 10.80
CA LYS A 320 25.63 34.40 9.91
C LYS A 320 26.13 33.46 8.80
N TRP A 321 27.23 33.80 8.13
CA TRP A 321 27.80 32.96 7.08
C TRP A 321 28.17 31.57 7.62
N MET A 322 28.78 31.48 8.80
CA MET A 322 29.12 30.21 9.44
C MET A 322 27.88 29.38 9.75
N LEU A 323 26.89 29.95 10.45
CA LEU A 323 25.66 29.24 10.83
C LEU A 323 24.89 28.76 9.60
N VAL A 324 24.73 29.62 8.59
CA VAL A 324 23.98 29.27 7.38
C VAL A 324 24.72 28.25 6.53
N SER A 325 26.06 28.27 6.49
CA SER A 325 26.83 27.24 5.79
C SER A 325 26.60 25.85 6.40
N VAL A 326 26.50 25.75 7.73
CA VAL A 326 26.17 24.49 8.40
C VAL A 326 24.74 24.04 8.05
N VAL A 327 23.76 24.95 8.06
CA VAL A 327 22.39 24.62 7.63
C VAL A 327 22.34 24.17 6.16
N GLN A 328 23.00 24.90 5.27
CA GLN A 328 22.98 24.65 3.83
C GLN A 328 23.59 23.30 3.46
N PHE A 329 24.79 23.00 3.97
CA PHE A 329 25.55 21.83 3.53
C PHE A 329 25.41 20.60 4.43
N VAL A 330 25.12 20.75 5.72
CA VAL A 330 24.94 19.60 6.63
C VAL A 330 23.48 19.17 6.64
N VAL A 331 22.57 20.07 7.00
CA VAL A 331 21.12 19.77 7.05
C VAL A 331 20.57 19.65 5.63
N GLY A 332 20.94 20.57 4.74
CA GLY A 332 20.47 20.59 3.36
C GLY A 332 21.04 19.50 2.45
N LYS A 333 22.04 18.73 2.90
CA LYS A 333 22.71 17.67 2.10
C LYS A 333 21.74 16.75 1.38
N ARG A 334 20.67 16.35 2.07
CA ARG A 334 19.63 15.46 1.52
C ARG A 334 19.01 16.04 0.24
N PHE A 335 18.65 17.32 0.25
CA PHE A 335 18.03 17.96 -0.91
C PHE A 335 19.01 18.09 -2.07
N TYR A 336 20.29 18.39 -1.79
CA TYR A 336 21.31 18.45 -2.83
C TYR A 336 21.52 17.09 -3.53
N VAL A 337 21.56 16.00 -2.77
CA VAL A 337 21.68 14.65 -3.34
C VAL A 337 20.45 14.30 -4.17
N ALA A 338 19.25 14.57 -3.64
CA ALA A 338 17.99 14.31 -4.35
C ALA A 338 17.86 15.15 -5.64
N ALA A 339 18.18 16.43 -5.58
CA ALA A 339 18.13 17.33 -6.73
C ALA A 339 19.16 16.94 -7.80
N TYR A 340 20.38 16.57 -7.41
CA TYR A 340 21.40 16.12 -8.34
C TYR A 340 20.98 14.83 -9.06
N ARG A 341 20.39 13.88 -8.33
CA ARG A 341 19.84 12.66 -8.93
C ARG A 341 18.74 13.00 -9.93
N ALA A 342 17.73 13.78 -9.53
CA ALA A 342 16.65 14.20 -10.44
C ALA A 342 17.17 14.87 -11.74
N LEU A 343 18.12 15.80 -11.63
CA LEU A 343 18.71 16.48 -12.80
C LEU A 343 19.43 15.52 -13.74
N ARG A 344 20.16 14.53 -13.20
CA ARG A 344 20.92 13.57 -14.02
C ARG A 344 20.01 12.75 -14.92
N HIS A 345 18.78 12.50 -14.50
CA HIS A 345 17.81 11.68 -15.20
C HIS A 345 16.75 12.51 -15.94
N GLY A 346 16.96 13.82 -16.08
CA GLY A 346 16.11 14.70 -16.87
C GLY A 346 14.73 14.98 -16.26
N SER A 347 14.54 14.71 -14.96
CA SER A 347 13.32 15.01 -14.23
C SER A 347 13.49 16.23 -13.33
N THR A 348 12.38 16.92 -13.03
CA THR A 348 12.35 18.04 -12.08
C THR A 348 11.51 17.66 -10.86
N ASN A 349 12.04 17.88 -9.66
CA ASN A 349 11.37 17.60 -8.40
C ASN A 349 11.31 18.89 -7.54
N MET A 350 10.44 18.92 -6.52
CA MET A 350 10.38 19.99 -5.52
C MET A 350 11.77 20.31 -4.94
N ASP A 351 12.57 19.27 -4.68
CA ASP A 351 13.90 19.43 -4.10
C ASP A 351 14.86 20.19 -5.04
N VAL A 352 14.66 20.11 -6.37
CA VAL A 352 15.43 20.89 -7.37
C VAL A 352 15.17 22.38 -7.23
N LEU A 353 13.89 22.77 -7.11
CA LEU A 353 13.49 24.17 -6.89
C LEU A 353 14.06 24.73 -5.59
N VAL A 354 13.99 23.94 -4.52
CA VAL A 354 14.53 24.31 -3.20
C VAL A 354 16.04 24.50 -3.26
N VAL A 355 16.76 23.57 -3.88
CA VAL A 355 18.22 23.66 -4.04
C VAL A 355 18.62 24.85 -4.89
N LEU A 356 17.91 25.11 -6.00
CA LEU A 356 18.21 26.24 -6.88
C LEU A 356 18.01 27.58 -6.15
N GLY A 357 16.87 27.75 -5.46
CA GLY A 357 16.57 28.99 -4.73
C GLY A 357 17.51 29.26 -3.55
N THR A 358 17.80 28.23 -2.76
CA THR A 358 18.70 28.35 -1.60
C THR A 358 20.15 28.56 -2.03
N THR A 359 20.61 27.84 -3.06
CA THR A 359 21.97 28.02 -3.59
C THR A 359 22.14 29.41 -4.21
N ALA A 360 21.17 29.91 -4.99
CA ALA A 360 21.23 31.24 -5.60
C ALA A 360 21.34 32.33 -4.52
N THR A 361 20.51 32.22 -3.48
CA THR A 361 20.52 33.14 -2.33
C THR A 361 21.83 33.09 -1.55
N TYR A 362 22.34 31.88 -1.29
CA TYR A 362 23.58 31.67 -0.56
C TYR A 362 24.79 32.23 -1.33
N VAL A 363 24.92 31.89 -2.62
CA VAL A 363 26.02 32.38 -3.49
C VAL A 363 25.97 33.90 -3.61
N TYR A 364 24.79 34.49 -3.83
CA TYR A 364 24.64 35.95 -3.84
C TYR A 364 25.15 36.57 -2.55
N SER A 365 24.77 36.02 -1.39
CA SER A 365 25.14 36.54 -0.08
C SER A 365 26.64 36.41 0.21
N VAL A 366 27.28 35.32 -0.25
CA VAL A 366 28.74 35.15 -0.16
C VAL A 366 29.46 36.14 -1.07
N CYS A 367 29.02 36.32 -2.32
CA CYS A 367 29.59 37.32 -3.23
C CYS A 367 29.43 38.75 -2.69
N ALA A 368 28.27 39.07 -2.12
CA ALA A 368 27.99 40.35 -1.46
C ALA A 368 28.94 40.61 -0.27
N LEU A 369 29.17 39.60 0.56
CA LEU A 369 30.09 39.66 1.70
C LEU A 369 31.55 39.85 1.26
N LEU A 370 32.00 39.12 0.24
CA LEU A 370 33.34 39.28 -0.33
C LEU A 370 33.51 40.65 -1.00
N TYR A 371 32.53 41.08 -1.79
CA TYR A 371 32.55 42.40 -2.45
C TYR A 371 32.65 43.54 -1.44
N GLY A 372 31.92 43.44 -0.33
CA GLY A 372 31.99 44.45 0.73
C GLY A 372 33.31 44.46 1.49
N ALA A 373 33.98 43.31 1.61
CA ALA A 373 35.33 43.24 2.17
C ALA A 373 36.38 43.92 1.29
N PHE A 374 36.24 43.84 -0.04
CA PHE A 374 37.18 44.47 -0.98
C PHE A 374 36.92 45.96 -1.22
N THR A 375 35.65 46.38 -1.27
CA THR A 375 35.26 47.75 -1.67
C THR A 375 34.82 48.63 -0.50
N GLY A 376 34.61 48.05 0.69
CA GLY A 376 34.04 48.74 1.85
C GLY A 376 32.54 49.04 1.74
N PHE A 377 31.91 48.78 0.59
CA PHE A 377 30.46 48.96 0.40
C PHE A 377 29.70 47.73 0.91
N HIS A 378 28.69 47.92 1.76
CA HIS A 378 27.96 46.81 2.38
C HIS A 378 26.59 46.61 1.72
N PRO A 379 26.49 45.79 0.65
CA PRO A 379 25.20 45.43 0.05
C PRO A 379 24.34 44.60 1.01
N PRO A 380 23.01 44.59 0.84
CA PRO A 380 22.13 43.76 1.63
C PRO A 380 22.42 42.27 1.39
N MET A 381 22.61 41.51 2.46
CA MET A 381 22.82 40.06 2.42
C MET A 381 21.53 39.32 2.78
N TYR A 382 21.33 38.14 2.19
CA TYR A 382 20.12 37.33 2.33
C TYR A 382 20.42 35.92 2.89
N PHE A 383 21.46 35.78 3.70
CA PHE A 383 21.79 34.49 4.34
C PHE A 383 20.60 33.85 5.09
N GLU A 384 19.74 34.70 5.68
CA GLU A 384 18.54 34.26 6.40
C GLU A 384 17.52 33.52 5.52
N THR A 385 17.31 33.96 4.28
CA THR A 385 16.24 33.41 3.44
C THR A 385 16.61 31.99 3.01
N SER A 386 17.90 31.71 2.77
CA SER A 386 18.37 30.34 2.49
C SER A 386 18.09 29.39 3.66
N ALA A 387 18.48 29.78 4.87
CA ALA A 387 18.29 28.95 6.07
C ALA A 387 16.80 28.78 6.44
N MET A 388 15.98 29.81 6.25
CA MET A 388 14.54 29.72 6.47
C MET A 388 13.85 28.81 5.46
N ILE A 389 14.14 28.94 4.16
CA ILE A 389 13.54 28.09 3.13
C ILE A 389 13.83 26.63 3.43
N ILE A 390 15.09 26.28 3.75
CA ILE A 390 15.45 24.90 4.14
C ILE A 390 14.63 24.47 5.37
N THR A 391 14.58 25.29 6.42
CA THR A 391 13.87 24.94 7.66
C THR A 391 12.37 24.74 7.43
N PHE A 392 11.71 25.60 6.64
CA PHE A 392 10.28 25.47 6.33
C PHE A 392 9.97 24.25 5.46
N VAL A 393 10.83 23.95 4.48
CA VAL A 393 10.67 22.75 3.65
C VAL A 393 10.85 21.48 4.51
N LEU A 394 11.82 21.44 5.42
CA LEU A 394 11.95 20.33 6.37
C LEU A 394 10.70 20.20 7.24
N LEU A 395 10.15 21.31 7.73
CA LEU A 395 8.92 21.29 8.53
C LEU A 395 7.75 20.71 7.74
N GLY A 396 7.59 21.12 6.47
CA GLY A 396 6.57 20.58 5.57
C GLY A 396 6.72 19.06 5.38
N LYS A 397 7.93 18.59 5.05
CA LYS A 397 8.25 17.16 4.89
C LYS A 397 8.02 16.37 6.20
N TYR A 398 8.31 16.96 7.35
CA TYR A 398 8.04 16.34 8.66
C TYR A 398 6.52 16.20 8.92
N LEU A 399 5.75 17.27 8.67
CA LEU A 399 4.29 17.22 8.78
C LEU A 399 3.67 16.21 7.81
N GLU A 400 4.25 16.07 6.62
CA GLU A 400 3.83 15.07 5.63
C GLU A 400 4.03 13.64 6.17
N VAL A 401 5.20 13.31 6.71
CA VAL A 401 5.46 11.99 7.30
C VAL A 401 4.52 11.72 8.48
N LEU A 402 4.27 12.73 9.33
CA LEU A 402 3.31 12.61 10.42
C LEU A 402 1.87 12.35 9.93
N ALA A 403 1.46 13.00 8.85
CA ALA A 403 0.13 12.81 8.26
C ALA A 403 -0.02 11.40 7.68
N LYS A 404 1.01 10.90 6.96
CA LYS A 404 1.05 9.52 6.42
C LYS A 404 1.06 8.44 7.50
N GLY A 405 1.71 8.71 8.64
CA GLY A 405 1.70 7.80 9.79
C GLY A 405 0.28 7.53 10.30
N ARG A 406 -0.54 8.58 10.41
CA ARG A 406 -1.93 8.46 10.91
C ARG A 406 -2.86 7.69 9.96
N THR A 407 -2.68 7.81 8.65
CA THR A 407 -3.48 7.02 7.69
C THR A 407 -3.12 5.54 7.75
N SER A 408 -1.86 5.22 8.01
CA SER A 408 -1.36 3.85 8.16
C SER A 408 -1.84 3.17 9.46
N ASP A 409 -2.17 3.96 10.50
CA ASP A 409 -2.73 3.44 11.75
C ASP A 409 -4.10 2.75 11.57
N ALA A 410 -4.90 3.16 10.57
CA ALA A 410 -6.19 2.53 10.29
C ALA A 410 -6.01 1.11 9.72
N ILE A 411 -5.07 0.93 8.79
CA ILE A 411 -4.72 -0.38 8.24
C ILE A 411 -4.13 -1.27 9.34
N LYS A 412 -3.30 -0.71 10.22
CA LYS A 412 -2.72 -1.42 11.36
C LYS A 412 -3.80 -2.03 12.27
N LYS A 413 -4.87 -1.30 12.58
CA LYS A 413 -5.98 -1.82 13.39
C LYS A 413 -6.68 -3.02 12.73
N LEU A 414 -6.76 -3.07 11.41
CA LEU A 414 -7.30 -4.23 10.69
C LEU A 414 -6.38 -5.44 10.81
N VAL A 415 -5.06 -5.25 10.75
CA VAL A 415 -4.07 -6.33 10.94
C VAL A 415 -4.08 -6.87 12.36
N GLU A 416 -4.28 -6.01 13.38
CA GLU A 416 -4.41 -6.41 14.79
C GLU A 416 -5.68 -7.25 15.08
N LEU A 417 -6.62 -7.35 14.13
CA LEU A 417 -7.77 -8.24 14.27
C LEU A 417 -7.37 -9.71 14.21
N VAL A 418 -6.29 -10.09 13.52
CA VAL A 418 -5.82 -11.47 13.47
C VAL A 418 -5.10 -11.82 14.79
N PRO A 419 -5.41 -12.96 15.44
CA PRO A 419 -4.67 -13.40 16.61
C PRO A 419 -3.21 -13.74 16.23
N ALA A 420 -2.28 -13.50 17.15
CA ALA A 420 -0.86 -13.81 16.93
C ALA A 420 -0.56 -15.32 17.00
N THR A 421 -1.36 -16.09 17.75
CA THR A 421 -1.16 -17.53 17.93
C THR A 421 -2.43 -18.33 17.64
N ALA A 422 -2.25 -19.60 17.29
CA ALA A 422 -3.29 -20.57 17.03
C ALA A 422 -2.92 -21.92 17.66
N ILE A 423 -3.94 -22.68 18.09
CA ILE A 423 -3.74 -24.01 18.67
C ILE A 423 -3.99 -25.05 17.57
N LEU A 424 -2.92 -25.70 17.10
CA LEU A 424 -2.96 -26.77 16.11
C LEU A 424 -3.20 -28.12 16.78
N LEU A 425 -4.15 -28.89 16.25
CA LEU A 425 -4.38 -30.28 16.65
C LEU A 425 -3.56 -31.22 15.78
N LEU A 426 -2.61 -31.92 16.40
CA LEU A 426 -1.76 -32.90 15.73
C LEU A 426 -2.54 -34.19 15.50
N LYS A 427 -2.56 -34.70 14.26
CA LYS A 427 -3.17 -36.00 13.91
C LYS A 427 -2.10 -37.10 13.96
N TYR A 428 -2.37 -38.21 14.65
CA TYR A 428 -1.61 -39.46 14.46
C TYR A 428 -1.91 -40.04 13.07
N LYS A 429 -1.01 -40.89 12.55
CA LYS A 429 -1.22 -41.65 11.30
C LYS A 429 -2.50 -42.50 11.30
N ASP A 430 -3.06 -42.81 12.47
CA ASP A 430 -4.33 -43.52 12.67
C ASP A 430 -5.57 -42.59 12.72
N GLY A 431 -5.44 -41.30 12.43
CA GLY A 431 -6.57 -40.35 12.37
C GLY A 431 -7.10 -39.88 13.73
N LYS A 432 -6.53 -40.34 14.86
CA LYS A 432 -6.82 -39.83 16.21
C LYS A 432 -5.96 -38.61 16.54
N TYR A 433 -6.54 -37.63 17.23
CA TYR A 433 -5.83 -36.42 17.66
C TYR A 433 -4.88 -36.73 18.83
N ALA A 434 -3.59 -36.47 18.62
CA ALA A 434 -2.46 -36.86 19.46
C ALA A 434 -2.14 -35.87 20.58
N GLY A 435 -2.44 -34.59 20.35
CA GLY A 435 -2.06 -33.49 21.21
C GLY A 435 -2.30 -32.12 20.57
N GLU A 436 -2.09 -31.07 21.36
CA GLU A 436 -2.26 -29.66 21.00
C GLU A 436 -0.87 -29.01 20.95
N LYS A 437 -0.58 -28.26 19.88
CA LYS A 437 0.64 -27.44 19.73
C LYS A 437 0.23 -26.00 19.45
N GLU A 438 0.70 -25.06 20.27
CA GLU A 438 0.56 -23.64 19.97
C GLU A 438 1.56 -23.23 18.88
N ILE A 439 1.06 -22.59 17.83
CA ILE A 439 1.83 -22.12 16.67
C ILE A 439 1.48 -20.64 16.40
N ASP A 440 2.37 -19.96 15.68
CA ASP A 440 2.08 -18.63 15.13
C ASP A 440 0.97 -18.73 14.06
N ALA A 441 0.05 -17.76 14.04
CA ALA A 441 -1.00 -17.69 13.03
C ALA A 441 -0.46 -17.60 11.59
N LEU A 442 0.73 -17.01 11.40
CA LEU A 442 1.40 -16.96 10.09
C LEU A 442 1.93 -18.32 9.62
N LEU A 443 2.03 -19.31 10.51
CA LEU A 443 2.50 -20.66 10.20
C LEU A 443 1.36 -21.62 9.87
N ILE A 444 0.11 -21.17 9.83
CA ILE A 444 -1.05 -22.00 9.50
C ILE A 444 -1.03 -22.38 8.03
N GLN A 445 -1.25 -23.66 7.73
CA GLN A 445 -1.32 -24.21 6.39
C GLN A 445 -2.74 -24.66 6.05
N PRO A 446 -3.11 -24.71 4.76
CA PRO A 446 -4.40 -25.27 4.33
C PRO A 446 -4.55 -26.72 4.78
N GLY A 447 -5.71 -27.07 5.31
CA GLY A 447 -6.04 -28.42 5.77
C GLY A 447 -5.73 -28.70 7.25
N ASP A 448 -5.05 -27.79 7.94
CA ASP A 448 -4.83 -27.88 9.38
C ASP A 448 -6.14 -27.86 10.17
N VAL A 449 -6.20 -28.61 11.27
CA VAL A 449 -7.32 -28.54 12.21
C VAL A 449 -6.90 -27.73 13.42
N LEU A 450 -7.57 -26.61 13.66
CA LEU A 450 -7.27 -25.66 14.72
C LEU A 450 -8.35 -25.72 15.80
N LYS A 451 -7.93 -25.69 17.05
CA LYS A 451 -8.82 -25.60 18.22
C LYS A 451 -9.01 -24.15 18.61
N VAL A 452 -10.24 -23.66 18.55
CA VAL A 452 -10.63 -22.30 18.93
C VAL A 452 -11.37 -22.37 20.26
N LEU A 453 -10.85 -21.65 21.25
CA LEU A 453 -11.43 -21.58 22.59
C LEU A 453 -12.55 -20.52 22.64
N PRO A 454 -13.51 -20.65 23.58
CA PRO A 454 -14.46 -19.59 23.88
C PRO A 454 -13.74 -18.28 24.25
N GLY A 455 -14.21 -17.15 23.72
CA GLY A 455 -13.61 -15.82 23.87
C GLY A 455 -12.35 -15.56 23.03
N SER A 456 -11.86 -16.53 22.26
CA SER A 456 -10.69 -16.35 21.38
C SER A 456 -11.09 -16.00 19.95
N LYS A 457 -10.19 -15.33 19.23
CA LYS A 457 -10.39 -15.00 17.82
C LYS A 457 -10.09 -16.20 16.93
N ILE A 458 -10.83 -16.32 15.84
CA ILE A 458 -10.61 -17.34 14.83
C ILE A 458 -9.36 -16.95 14.01
N PRO A 459 -8.33 -17.82 13.93
CA PRO A 459 -7.04 -17.43 13.34
C PRO A 459 -7.00 -17.44 11.81
N ALA A 460 -7.83 -18.26 11.15
CA ALA A 460 -7.86 -18.40 9.70
C ALA A 460 -9.28 -18.76 9.22
N ASP A 461 -9.56 -18.53 7.94
CA ASP A 461 -10.83 -18.91 7.34
C ASP A 461 -10.92 -20.43 7.19
N GLY A 462 -12.07 -21.00 7.52
CA GLY A 462 -12.19 -22.44 7.57
C GLY A 462 -13.62 -22.96 7.66
N ILE A 463 -13.70 -24.27 7.84
CA ILE A 463 -14.96 -25.00 8.01
C ILE A 463 -14.95 -25.69 9.37
N VAL A 464 -16.04 -25.59 10.12
CA VAL A 464 -16.17 -26.27 11.42
C VAL A 464 -16.24 -27.79 11.19
N THR A 465 -15.32 -28.53 11.79
CA THR A 465 -15.27 -29.99 11.76
C THR A 465 -15.89 -30.62 13.00
N TRP A 466 -15.85 -29.93 14.13
CA TRP A 466 -16.39 -30.41 15.39
C TRP A 466 -16.75 -29.25 16.32
N GLY A 467 -17.80 -29.44 17.12
CA GLY A 467 -18.31 -28.45 18.07
C GLY A 467 -19.44 -27.60 17.51
N THR A 468 -20.13 -26.91 18.41
CA THR A 468 -21.15 -25.91 18.10
C THR A 468 -20.88 -24.67 18.96
N SER A 469 -20.97 -23.48 18.37
CA SER A 469 -20.77 -22.22 19.08
C SER A 469 -21.44 -21.07 18.36
N HIS A 470 -21.56 -19.95 19.05
CA HIS A 470 -21.94 -18.68 18.44
C HIS A 470 -20.67 -17.89 18.12
N VAL A 471 -20.61 -17.33 16.92
CA VAL A 471 -19.49 -16.51 16.45
C VAL A 471 -19.99 -15.09 16.22
N ASP A 472 -19.26 -14.13 16.77
CA ASP A 472 -19.46 -12.71 16.53
C ASP A 472 -18.66 -12.29 15.29
N GLU A 473 -19.39 -12.03 14.20
CA GLU A 473 -18.84 -11.57 12.92
C GLU A 473 -18.95 -10.05 12.74
N SER A 474 -19.40 -9.30 13.77
CA SER A 474 -19.68 -7.86 13.69
C SER A 474 -18.50 -7.02 13.20
N MET A 475 -17.27 -7.44 13.51
CA MET A 475 -16.05 -6.74 13.08
C MET A 475 -15.80 -6.81 11.56
N VAL A 476 -16.35 -7.82 10.86
CA VAL A 476 -16.14 -8.03 9.42
C VAL A 476 -17.43 -7.77 8.64
N THR A 477 -18.56 -8.32 9.08
CA THR A 477 -19.85 -8.17 8.38
C THR A 477 -20.61 -6.91 8.80
N GLY A 478 -20.32 -6.34 9.96
CA GLY A 478 -21.08 -5.23 10.55
C GLY A 478 -22.39 -5.66 11.22
N GLU A 479 -22.72 -6.94 11.23
CA GLU A 479 -23.94 -7.46 11.85
C GLU A 479 -23.73 -7.67 13.37
N SER A 480 -24.52 -6.99 14.20
CA SER A 480 -24.38 -7.07 15.67
C SER A 480 -24.84 -8.39 16.28
N ALA A 481 -25.64 -9.19 15.56
CA ALA A 481 -26.15 -10.45 16.07
C ALA A 481 -25.13 -11.57 15.83
N SER A 482 -24.81 -12.33 16.88
CA SER A 482 -23.95 -13.50 16.75
C SER A 482 -24.62 -14.59 15.92
N ILE A 483 -23.85 -15.25 15.06
CA ILE A 483 -24.34 -16.31 14.17
C ILE A 483 -24.00 -17.67 14.79
N CYS A 484 -24.98 -18.58 14.84
CA CYS A 484 -24.74 -19.96 15.27
C CYS A 484 -23.95 -20.73 14.21
N LYS A 485 -22.85 -21.37 14.62
CA LYS A 485 -21.97 -22.17 13.78
C LYS A 485 -21.97 -23.61 14.27
N GLU A 486 -22.39 -24.50 13.38
CA GLU A 486 -22.41 -25.96 13.58
C GLU A 486 -21.39 -26.64 12.67
N VAL A 487 -21.25 -27.96 12.79
CA VAL A 487 -20.39 -28.75 11.90
C VAL A 487 -20.78 -28.48 10.44
N SER A 488 -19.77 -28.34 9.58
CA SER A 488 -19.85 -27.92 8.16
C SER A 488 -20.16 -26.43 7.88
N SER A 489 -20.37 -25.61 8.90
CA SER A 489 -20.49 -24.16 8.70
C SER A 489 -19.13 -23.51 8.40
N SER A 490 -19.14 -22.45 7.58
CA SER A 490 -17.96 -21.64 7.31
C SER A 490 -17.73 -20.61 8.42
N VAL A 491 -16.46 -20.37 8.73
CA VAL A 491 -16.01 -19.35 9.69
C VAL A 491 -14.99 -18.43 9.06
N ILE A 492 -15.01 -17.16 9.47
CA ILE A 492 -14.14 -16.11 8.94
C ILE A 492 -13.05 -15.80 9.97
N GLY A 493 -11.80 -15.71 9.52
CA GLY A 493 -10.66 -15.30 10.33
C GLY A 493 -10.81 -13.88 10.87
N GLY A 494 -10.35 -13.65 12.11
CA GLY A 494 -10.48 -12.38 12.83
C GLY A 494 -11.80 -12.22 13.62
N THR A 495 -12.81 -13.05 13.36
CA THR A 495 -14.08 -13.06 14.12
C THR A 495 -13.90 -13.71 15.49
N MET A 496 -14.82 -13.44 16.42
CA MET A 496 -14.68 -13.90 17.82
C MET A 496 -15.59 -15.08 18.12
N ASN A 497 -15.03 -16.15 18.66
CA ASN A 497 -15.79 -17.28 19.15
C ASN A 497 -16.32 -16.98 20.57
N LEU A 498 -17.62 -17.19 20.84
CA LEU A 498 -18.22 -16.79 22.12
C LEU A 498 -18.32 -17.93 23.14
N ASN A 499 -19.13 -18.96 22.88
CA ASN A 499 -19.63 -19.85 23.95
C ASN A 499 -19.04 -21.26 23.95
N GLY A 500 -18.80 -21.85 22.78
CA GLY A 500 -18.40 -23.25 22.62
C GLY A 500 -16.96 -23.40 22.10
N ILE A 501 -16.37 -24.58 22.29
CA ILE A 501 -15.09 -24.92 21.65
C ILE A 501 -15.38 -25.35 20.22
N LEU A 502 -14.65 -24.80 19.26
CA LEU A 502 -14.75 -25.17 17.85
C LEU A 502 -13.45 -25.80 17.38
N HIS A 503 -13.55 -26.88 16.61
CA HIS A 503 -12.44 -27.37 15.80
C HIS A 503 -12.70 -26.97 14.35
N ILE A 504 -11.84 -26.15 13.80
CA ILE A 504 -11.99 -25.60 12.45
C ILE A 504 -10.90 -26.17 11.56
N GLN A 505 -11.25 -26.58 10.35
CA GLN A 505 -10.27 -26.93 9.33
C GLN A 505 -9.97 -25.68 8.50
N ALA A 506 -8.70 -25.25 8.49
CA ALA A 506 -8.26 -24.10 7.72
C ALA A 506 -8.43 -24.36 6.22
N ALA A 507 -9.24 -23.55 5.55
CA ALA A 507 -9.48 -23.63 4.11
C ALA A 507 -8.67 -22.58 3.36
N LYS A 508 -8.66 -21.34 3.86
CA LYS A 508 -7.87 -20.24 3.30
C LYS A 508 -7.00 -19.64 4.40
N VAL A 509 -5.73 -19.41 4.07
CA VAL A 509 -4.70 -18.91 5.00
C VAL A 509 -3.92 -17.77 4.36
N GLY A 510 -3.26 -16.94 5.17
CA GLY A 510 -2.44 -15.83 4.69
C GLY A 510 -3.21 -14.88 3.76
N SER A 511 -2.62 -14.59 2.60
CA SER A 511 -3.19 -13.72 1.55
C SER A 511 -4.54 -14.18 1.01
N GLY A 512 -4.89 -15.46 1.18
CA GLY A 512 -6.16 -16.03 0.73
C GLY A 512 -7.35 -15.74 1.66
N THR A 513 -7.12 -15.24 2.88
CA THR A 513 -8.21 -14.98 3.85
C THR A 513 -9.07 -13.79 3.44
N VAL A 514 -10.34 -13.79 3.85
CA VAL A 514 -11.29 -12.68 3.61
C VAL A 514 -10.73 -11.38 4.18
N LEU A 515 -10.17 -11.41 5.39
CA LEU A 515 -9.60 -10.21 6.01
C LEU A 515 -8.37 -9.69 5.22
N SER A 516 -7.49 -10.56 4.75
CA SER A 516 -6.36 -10.15 3.88
C SER A 516 -6.84 -9.58 2.55
N GLN A 517 -7.92 -10.12 1.98
CA GLN A 517 -8.54 -9.56 0.78
C GLN A 517 -9.15 -8.18 1.05
N ILE A 518 -9.81 -7.97 2.19
CA ILE A 518 -10.31 -6.65 2.60
C ILE A 518 -9.13 -5.67 2.74
N ILE A 519 -8.05 -6.08 3.42
CA ILE A 519 -6.86 -5.24 3.56
C ILE A 519 -6.29 -4.87 2.19
N SER A 520 -6.12 -5.85 1.30
CA SER A 520 -5.64 -5.62 -0.06
C SER A 520 -6.56 -4.69 -0.86
N LEU A 521 -7.88 -4.87 -0.78
CA LEU A 521 -8.84 -4.00 -1.45
C LEU A 521 -8.81 -2.56 -0.91
N VAL A 522 -8.72 -2.40 0.42
CA VAL A 522 -8.59 -1.08 1.06
C VAL A 522 -7.28 -0.41 0.64
N GLU A 523 -6.20 -1.18 0.59
CA GLU A 523 -4.89 -0.71 0.12
C GLU A 523 -4.98 -0.28 -1.35
N THR A 524 -5.46 -1.12 -2.27
CA THR A 524 -5.65 -0.76 -3.68
C THR A 524 -6.59 0.44 -3.85
N ALA A 525 -7.64 0.55 -3.04
CA ALA A 525 -8.55 1.70 -3.07
C ALA A 525 -7.85 2.99 -2.62
N GLN A 526 -7.03 2.95 -1.55
CA GLN A 526 -6.19 4.08 -1.14
C GLN A 526 -5.12 4.43 -2.18
N MET A 527 -4.70 3.47 -2.99
CA MET A 527 -3.77 3.69 -4.08
C MET A 527 -4.41 4.38 -5.29
N SER A 528 -5.73 4.26 -5.42
CA SER A 528 -6.47 4.83 -6.54
C SER A 528 -6.65 6.35 -6.38
N LYS A 529 -6.21 7.12 -7.39
CA LYS A 529 -6.30 8.58 -7.38
C LYS A 529 -7.75 9.04 -7.55
N ALA A 530 -8.16 10.03 -6.76
CA ALA A 530 -9.41 10.74 -7.00
C ALA A 530 -9.34 11.52 -8.34
N PRO A 531 -10.40 11.54 -9.15
CA PRO A 531 -10.42 12.23 -10.44
C PRO A 531 -10.02 13.72 -10.35
N ILE A 532 -10.38 14.38 -9.25
CA ILE A 532 -10.11 15.80 -9.01
C ILE A 532 -8.61 16.10 -8.84
N GLN A 533 -7.83 15.14 -8.33
CA GLN A 533 -6.39 15.29 -8.15
C GLN A 533 -5.66 15.32 -9.49
N LYS A 534 -6.15 14.56 -10.50
CA LYS A 534 -5.59 14.61 -11.86
C LYS A 534 -5.75 15.99 -12.50
N PHE A 535 -6.85 16.69 -12.19
CA PHE A 535 -7.07 18.06 -12.67
C PHE A 535 -6.15 19.05 -11.95
N ALA A 536 -6.02 18.94 -10.63
CA ALA A 536 -5.10 19.78 -9.85
C ALA A 536 -3.63 19.57 -10.22
N ASP A 537 -3.25 18.36 -10.66
CA ASP A 537 -1.89 18.05 -11.13
C ASP A 537 -1.61 18.59 -12.54
N TYR A 538 -2.65 18.86 -13.33
CA TYR A 538 -2.54 19.41 -14.68
C TYR A 538 -2.38 20.94 -14.66
N VAL A 539 -2.98 21.60 -13.67
CA VAL A 539 -2.94 23.06 -13.46
C VAL A 539 -1.68 23.47 -12.70
#